data_AF-A0A2S7NXI2-F1
#
_entry.id   AF-A0A2S7NXI2-F1
#
_cell.length_a   1.000
_cell.length_b   1.000
_cell.length_c   1.000
_cell.angle_alpha   90.00
_cell.angle_beta   90.00
_cell.angle_gamma   90.00
#
_symmetry.space_group_name_H-M   'P 1'
#
loop_
_entity.id
_entity.type
_entity.pdbx_description
1 polymer ?
#
loop_
_entity_poly.entity_id
_entity_poly.type
_entity_poly.pdbx_seq_one_letter_code
_entity_poly.pdbx_strand_id
1 'polypeptide(L)'
;MPISQAAKSLAAFYDFLNRVDSDDHNITYDNHAAGPIVCFSYIQQLGIQTIAINLVYTKPPENKWPVCWKTSSFASLWRLWSTCKVRTLTSATDEMNNLNPPGRRQVFATTTIKNDPATLIATHAVYRDAIASLRAANVKGLVWTLFLQPLLPDWVRKGDANPLGLHDVDEPLVLVNFTVNWDKPANDELVQTTTRCAIEEIERVAMENGAGHPYRYLNYFAAWQRPFEGYGEENWKFLREVREKYDEGVCLGGGVGVGLRFR
;
A
#
# COMPACT_ATOMS: atom_id res chain seq x y z
N MET A 1 -14.92 2.28 15.74
CA MET A 1 -14.62 3.60 15.14
C MET A 1 -15.91 4.16 14.58
N PRO A 2 -16.24 5.46 14.71
CA PRO A 2 -17.35 6.00 13.96
C PRO A 2 -17.04 5.79 12.47
N ILE A 3 -17.95 5.15 11.74
CA ILE A 3 -17.84 4.89 10.28
C ILE A 3 -17.42 6.15 9.52
N SER A 4 -17.74 7.33 10.05
CA SER A 4 -17.39 8.64 9.50
C SER A 4 -15.88 8.91 9.40
N GLN A 5 -15.01 8.39 10.28
CA GLN A 5 -13.57 8.69 10.19
C GLN A 5 -12.86 7.89 9.11
N ALA A 6 -13.28 6.64 8.88
CA ALA A 6 -12.74 5.83 7.78
C ALA A 6 -13.12 6.44 6.43
N ALA A 7 -14.41 6.77 6.26
CA ALA A 7 -14.89 7.44 5.05
C ALA A 7 -14.19 8.79 4.81
N LYS A 8 -14.02 9.61 5.85
CA LYS A 8 -13.27 10.88 5.75
C LYS A 8 -11.80 10.68 5.39
N SER A 9 -11.16 9.62 5.90
CA SER A 9 -9.75 9.32 5.59
C SER A 9 -9.58 8.85 4.15
N LEU A 10 -10.51 8.02 3.65
CA LEU A 10 -10.54 7.60 2.24
C LEU A 10 -10.81 8.78 1.31
N ALA A 11 -11.78 9.64 1.65
CA ALA A 11 -12.07 10.85 0.89
C ALA A 11 -10.86 11.81 0.87
N ALA A 12 -10.22 12.03 2.04
CA ALA A 12 -9.03 12.87 2.11
C ALA A 12 -7.85 12.32 1.29
N PHE A 13 -7.70 10.99 1.26
CA PHE A 13 -6.72 10.32 0.41
C PHE A 13 -7.04 10.54 -1.08
N TYR A 14 -8.27 10.19 -1.50
CA TYR A 14 -8.73 10.38 -2.87
C TYR A 14 -8.56 11.82 -3.35
N ASP A 15 -9.07 12.78 -2.59
CA ASP A 15 -8.97 14.22 -2.89
C ASP A 15 -7.50 14.62 -3.05
N PHE A 16 -6.62 14.12 -2.18
CA PHE A 16 -5.24 14.52 -2.19
C PHE A 16 -4.46 14.01 -3.40
N LEU A 17 -4.76 12.80 -3.87
CA LEU A 17 -4.16 12.26 -5.09
C LEU A 17 -4.67 13.00 -6.35
N ASN A 18 -5.87 13.58 -6.30
CA ASN A 18 -6.47 14.35 -7.39
C ASN A 18 -6.26 15.87 -7.27
N ARG A 19 -5.44 16.34 -6.33
CA ARG A 19 -5.12 17.78 -6.19
C ARG A 19 -4.26 18.35 -7.31
N VAL A 20 -4.02 17.59 -8.36
CA VAL A 20 -3.44 18.10 -9.60
C VAL A 20 -4.57 18.79 -10.36
N ASP A 21 -4.43 20.09 -10.60
CA ASP A 21 -5.42 20.87 -11.34
C ASP A 21 -5.44 20.40 -12.81
N SER A 22 -6.62 20.06 -13.32
CA SER A 22 -6.81 19.62 -14.71
C SER A 22 -6.54 20.75 -15.73
N ASP A 23 -6.51 22.00 -15.27
CA ASP A 23 -6.40 23.19 -16.12
C ASP A 23 -5.06 23.94 -16.00
N ASP A 24 -4.13 23.52 -15.12
CA ASP A 24 -2.80 24.15 -14.97
C ASP A 24 -1.65 23.14 -14.82
N HIS A 25 -0.97 22.88 -15.94
CA HIS A 25 0.20 21.99 -16.03
C HIS A 25 1.44 22.48 -15.26
N ASN A 26 1.43 23.67 -14.66
CA ASN A 26 2.57 24.20 -13.89
C ASN A 26 2.46 23.94 -12.37
N ILE A 27 1.30 23.52 -11.86
CA ILE A 27 1.13 23.18 -10.44
C ILE A 27 1.58 21.73 -10.24
N THR A 28 2.89 21.57 -10.04
CA THR A 28 3.47 20.28 -9.65
C THR A 28 3.08 19.93 -8.22
N TYR A 29 2.76 18.65 -8.00
CA TYR A 29 2.76 18.06 -6.67
C TYR A 29 4.00 18.54 -5.90
N ASP A 30 3.85 19.01 -4.66
CA ASP A 30 4.98 19.54 -3.90
C ASP A 30 6.07 18.46 -3.81
N ASN A 31 7.18 18.67 -4.51
CA ASN A 31 8.28 17.70 -4.64
C ASN A 31 8.95 17.39 -3.30
N HIS A 32 8.69 18.17 -2.26
CA HIS A 32 9.14 17.90 -0.91
C HIS A 32 8.14 17.07 -0.10
N ALA A 33 6.88 16.99 -0.49
CA ALA A 33 5.89 16.12 0.13
C ALA A 33 6.06 14.69 -0.38
N ALA A 34 6.10 13.73 0.53
CA ALA A 34 5.77 12.36 0.16
C ALA A 34 4.25 12.19 0.19
N GLY A 35 3.71 11.20 -0.51
CA GLY A 35 2.27 10.98 -0.45
C GLY A 35 1.79 10.38 0.85
N PRO A 36 0.52 10.64 1.20
CA PRO A 36 -0.05 10.20 2.46
C PRO A 36 -0.15 8.68 2.44
N ILE A 37 0.36 8.03 3.48
CA ILE A 37 0.06 6.60 3.69
C ILE A 37 -1.07 6.51 4.69
N VAL A 38 -2.22 5.97 4.26
CA VAL A 38 -3.37 5.75 5.13
C VAL A 38 -3.42 4.28 5.52
N CYS A 39 -3.36 4.01 6.82
CA CYS A 39 -3.32 2.67 7.39
C CYS A 39 -4.58 2.41 8.23
N PHE A 40 -5.34 1.37 7.90
CA PHE A 40 -6.45 0.89 8.72
C PHE A 40 -6.01 -0.40 9.41
N SER A 41 -5.96 -0.43 10.74
CA SER A 41 -5.47 -1.60 11.49
C SER A 41 -6.52 -2.15 12.44
N TYR A 42 -6.75 -3.46 12.41
CA TYR A 42 -7.45 -4.20 13.45
C TYR A 42 -6.45 -4.88 14.39
N ILE A 43 -6.58 -4.66 15.70
CA ILE A 43 -5.72 -5.25 16.73
C ILE A 43 -6.57 -6.12 17.65
N GLN A 44 -6.52 -7.43 17.44
CA GLN A 44 -7.41 -8.40 18.11
C GLN A 44 -7.27 -8.40 19.62
N GLN A 45 -6.05 -8.30 20.16
CA GLN A 45 -5.80 -8.32 21.61
C GLN A 45 -6.48 -7.15 22.34
N LEU A 46 -6.61 -5.99 21.68
CA LEU A 46 -7.26 -4.80 22.22
C LEU A 46 -8.74 -4.69 21.79
N GLY A 47 -9.17 -5.49 20.81
CA GLY A 47 -10.52 -5.41 20.24
C GLY A 47 -10.80 -4.10 19.49
N ILE A 48 -9.78 -3.34 19.12
CA ILE A 48 -9.92 -2.02 18.50
C ILE A 48 -9.58 -2.02 17.01
N GLN A 49 -10.18 -1.07 16.31
CA GLN A 49 -9.75 -0.64 14.97
C GLN A 49 -9.17 0.78 15.07
N THR A 50 -8.05 1.00 14.40
CA THR A 50 -7.32 2.26 14.40
C THR A 50 -7.05 2.72 12.97
N ILE A 51 -6.93 4.03 12.79
CA ILE A 51 -6.47 4.65 11.55
C ILE A 51 -5.20 5.41 11.91
N ALA A 52 -4.12 5.12 11.19
CA ALA A 52 -2.89 5.89 11.24
C ALA A 52 -2.67 6.52 9.87
N ILE A 53 -2.24 7.78 9.86
CA ILE A 53 -1.97 8.51 8.62
C ILE A 53 -0.54 9.04 8.73
N ASN A 54 0.32 8.59 7.82
CA ASN A 54 1.70 9.03 7.74
C ASN A 54 1.80 10.15 6.70
N LEU A 55 2.23 11.33 7.15
CA LEU A 55 2.43 12.51 6.31
C LEU A 55 3.88 12.94 6.45
N VAL A 56 4.62 13.03 5.34
CA VAL A 56 6.05 13.34 5.33
C VAL A 56 6.32 14.54 4.44
N TYR A 57 7.23 15.39 4.91
CA TYR A 57 7.69 16.55 4.17
C TYR A 57 9.19 16.73 4.40
N THR A 58 9.95 16.81 3.31
CA THR A 58 11.42 16.75 3.33
C THR A 58 12.09 18.12 3.45
N LYS A 59 11.37 19.21 3.15
CA LYS A 59 11.86 20.57 3.35
C LYS A 59 11.39 21.09 4.71
N PRO A 60 12.29 21.42 5.67
CA PRO A 60 11.87 21.96 6.96
C PRO A 60 10.99 23.20 6.73
N PRO A 61 9.72 23.20 7.18
CA PRO A 61 8.84 24.33 6.94
C PRO A 61 9.21 25.49 7.88
N GLU A 62 9.14 26.73 7.40
CA GLU A 62 9.25 27.93 8.25
C GLU A 62 8.07 28.01 9.26
N ASN A 63 6.94 27.41 8.91
CA ASN A 63 5.73 27.28 9.72
C ASN A 63 5.55 25.86 10.31
N LYS A 64 4.72 25.68 11.33
CA LYS A 64 4.49 24.36 11.98
C LYS A 64 4.00 23.24 11.04
N TRP A 65 3.32 23.58 9.93
CA TRP A 65 2.78 22.59 8.99
C TRP A 65 2.96 23.05 7.53
N PRO A 66 3.45 22.18 6.62
CA PRO A 66 3.60 22.50 5.20
C PRO A 66 2.27 22.88 4.53
N VAL A 67 2.34 23.77 3.53
CA VAL A 67 1.15 24.29 2.83
C VAL A 67 0.35 23.18 2.17
N CYS A 68 1.02 22.22 1.50
CA CYS A 68 0.39 21.08 0.84
C CYS A 68 -0.50 20.26 1.78
N TRP A 69 -0.09 20.09 3.03
CA TRP A 69 -0.88 19.40 4.05
C TRP A 69 -1.94 20.32 4.64
N LYS A 70 -1.61 21.59 4.90
CA LYS A 70 -2.53 22.56 5.51
C LYS A 70 -3.76 22.82 4.66
N THR A 71 -3.63 22.85 3.34
CA THR A 71 -4.77 23.01 2.42
C THR A 71 -5.48 21.68 2.16
N SER A 72 -4.92 20.56 2.62
CA SER A 72 -5.48 19.22 2.43
C SER A 72 -6.66 18.89 3.32
N SER A 73 -7.52 17.98 2.85
CA SER A 73 -8.59 17.39 3.65
C SER A 73 -8.03 16.65 4.89
N PHE A 74 -6.74 16.31 4.93
CA PHE A 74 -6.08 15.78 6.13
C PHE A 74 -5.96 16.81 7.27
N ALA A 75 -5.95 18.12 6.96
CA ALA A 75 -5.86 19.18 7.95
C ALA A 75 -7.05 19.19 8.92
N SER A 76 -8.24 18.84 8.40
CA SER A 76 -9.51 18.89 9.10
C SER A 76 -9.91 17.57 9.76
N LEU A 77 -9.12 16.51 9.57
CA LEU A 77 -9.38 15.23 10.23
C LEU A 77 -9.18 15.37 11.74
N TRP A 78 -10.15 14.86 12.49
CA TRP A 78 -10.02 14.75 13.93
C TRP A 78 -8.97 13.70 14.25
N ARG A 79 -8.06 14.01 15.18
CA ARG A 79 -6.95 13.16 15.58
C ARG A 79 -6.97 12.98 17.08
N LEU A 80 -6.97 11.72 17.52
CA LEU A 80 -6.80 11.40 18.94
C LEU A 80 -5.39 11.73 19.43
N TRP A 81 -4.39 11.54 18.57
CA TRP A 81 -2.99 11.73 18.86
C TRP A 81 -2.22 12.12 17.57
N SER A 82 -1.09 12.82 17.71
CA SER A 82 -0.18 13.11 16.60
C SER A 82 1.27 13.15 17.08
N THR A 83 2.15 12.52 16.31
CA THR A 83 3.61 12.59 16.47
C THR A 83 4.28 13.48 15.41
N CYS A 84 3.49 14.22 14.61
CA CYS A 84 4.02 15.06 13.54
C CYS A 84 4.94 16.16 14.10
N LYS A 85 6.22 16.06 13.79
CA LYS A 85 7.27 17.01 14.18
C LYS A 85 8.41 16.98 13.17
N VAL A 86 9.19 18.06 13.13
CA VAL A 86 10.45 18.08 12.39
C VAL A 86 11.42 17.14 13.10
N ARG A 87 11.99 16.19 12.35
CA ARG A 87 12.94 15.19 12.84
C ARG A 87 13.79 14.65 11.69
N THR A 88 14.85 13.91 12.02
CA THR A 88 15.65 13.19 11.03
C THR A 88 14.84 12.05 10.40
N LEU A 89 15.18 11.70 9.16
CA LEU A 89 14.57 10.55 8.48
C LEU A 89 14.76 9.25 9.28
N THR A 90 15.97 9.01 9.79
CA THR A 90 16.28 7.83 10.63
C THR A 90 15.33 7.71 11.82
N SER A 91 15.15 8.78 12.59
CA SER A 91 14.23 8.77 13.75
C SER A 91 12.78 8.54 13.34
N ALA A 92 12.36 9.02 12.16
CA ALA A 92 11.03 8.77 11.64
C ALA A 92 10.84 7.31 11.23
N THR A 93 11.85 6.73 10.57
CA THR A 93 11.84 5.33 10.14
C THR A 93 11.91 4.37 11.31
N ASP A 94 12.70 4.66 12.34
CA ASP A 94 12.78 3.85 13.56
C ASP A 94 11.42 3.78 14.28
N GLU A 95 10.71 4.90 14.38
CA GLU A 95 9.34 4.94 14.95
C GLU A 95 8.39 4.02 14.16
N MET A 96 8.46 4.05 12.83
CA MET A 96 7.63 3.22 11.97
C MET A 96 8.00 1.73 12.07
N ASN A 97 9.29 1.41 12.12
CA ASN A 97 9.80 0.03 12.25
C ASN A 97 9.34 -0.63 13.56
N ASN A 98 9.33 0.13 14.65
CA ASN A 98 8.88 -0.36 15.96
C ASN A 98 7.39 -0.79 15.99
N LEU A 99 6.59 -0.43 14.97
CA LEU A 99 5.19 -0.86 14.86
C LEU A 99 5.04 -2.29 14.31
N ASN A 100 6.08 -2.88 13.73
CA ASN A 100 6.05 -4.23 13.16
C ASN A 100 7.25 -5.07 13.64
N PRO A 101 7.28 -5.49 14.93
CA PRO A 101 8.41 -6.22 15.48
C PRO A 101 8.61 -7.57 14.79
N PRO A 102 9.86 -8.03 14.61
CA PRO A 102 10.17 -9.31 13.98
C PRO A 102 9.72 -10.51 14.83
N GLY A 103 9.64 -11.68 14.20
CA GLY A 103 9.42 -12.96 14.89
C GLY A 103 7.98 -13.43 15.01
N ARG A 104 7.02 -12.74 14.38
CA ARG A 104 5.62 -13.16 14.29
C ARG A 104 5.34 -13.92 13.00
N ARG A 105 4.32 -14.78 12.99
CA ARG A 105 3.79 -15.34 11.75
C ARG A 105 3.16 -14.23 10.95
N GLN A 106 3.52 -14.11 9.68
CA GLN A 106 3.18 -12.96 8.86
C GLN A 106 2.86 -13.38 7.43
N VAL A 107 1.89 -12.70 6.83
CA VAL A 107 1.67 -12.71 5.38
C VAL A 107 1.54 -11.27 4.89
N PHE A 108 2.21 -10.99 3.79
CA PHE A 108 2.03 -9.78 2.99
C PHE A 108 1.26 -10.14 1.73
N ALA A 109 0.45 -9.22 1.25
CA ALA A 109 -0.16 -9.31 -0.06
C ALA A 109 -0.41 -7.90 -0.60
N THR A 110 -0.38 -7.74 -1.92
CA THR A 110 -0.50 -6.42 -2.54
C THR A 110 -1.37 -6.45 -3.79
N THR A 111 -2.07 -5.38 -4.09
CA THR A 111 -2.66 -5.15 -5.40
C THR A 111 -2.57 -3.67 -5.75
N THR A 112 -2.78 -3.34 -7.02
CA THR A 112 -2.77 -1.96 -7.49
C THR A 112 -4.10 -1.63 -8.12
N ILE A 113 -4.68 -0.52 -7.70
CA ILE A 113 -5.93 0.03 -8.24
C ILE A 113 -5.69 1.48 -8.68
N LYS A 114 -6.54 2.00 -9.56
CA LYS A 114 -6.64 3.42 -9.85
C LYS A 114 -7.24 4.15 -8.64
N ASN A 115 -6.98 5.44 -8.53
CA ASN A 115 -7.56 6.29 -7.48
C ASN A 115 -9.06 6.57 -7.73
N ASP A 116 -9.89 5.53 -7.60
CA ASP A 116 -11.35 5.59 -7.79
C ASP A 116 -12.09 5.54 -6.43
N PRO A 117 -13.04 6.47 -6.13
CA PRO A 117 -13.71 6.51 -4.84
C PRO A 117 -14.49 5.23 -4.51
N ALA A 118 -15.21 4.68 -5.48
CA ALA A 118 -16.06 3.50 -5.27
C ALA A 118 -15.19 2.29 -4.95
N THR A 119 -14.08 2.12 -5.67
CA THR A 119 -13.09 1.05 -5.47
C THR A 119 -12.37 1.20 -4.13
N LEU A 120 -12.01 2.41 -3.70
CA LEU A 120 -11.40 2.64 -2.38
C LEU A 120 -12.36 2.28 -1.24
N ILE A 121 -13.62 2.66 -1.35
CA ILE A 121 -14.67 2.32 -0.37
C ILE A 121 -14.89 0.81 -0.32
N ALA A 122 -14.99 0.17 -1.49
CA ALA A 122 -15.16 -1.28 -1.59
C ALA A 122 -13.95 -2.03 -1.03
N THR A 123 -12.72 -1.55 -1.31
CA THR A 123 -11.47 -2.11 -0.77
C THR A 123 -11.49 -2.15 0.76
N HIS A 124 -11.88 -1.04 1.39
CA HIS A 124 -12.02 -0.98 2.84
C HIS A 124 -13.15 -1.86 3.37
N ALA A 125 -14.25 -2.03 2.62
CA ALA A 125 -15.34 -2.93 2.97
C ALA A 125 -14.90 -4.41 2.94
N VAL A 126 -14.25 -4.85 1.85
CA VAL A 126 -13.69 -6.21 1.72
C VAL A 126 -12.73 -6.52 2.87
N TYR A 127 -11.84 -5.58 3.18
CA TYR A 127 -10.93 -5.68 4.33
C TYR A 127 -11.68 -5.88 5.66
N ARG A 128 -12.72 -5.08 5.92
CA ARG A 128 -13.52 -5.20 7.15
C ARG A 128 -14.22 -6.55 7.24
N ASP A 129 -14.74 -7.05 6.13
CA ASP A 129 -15.50 -8.30 6.07
C ASP A 129 -14.55 -9.51 6.24
N ALA A 130 -13.34 -9.43 5.68
CA ALA A 130 -12.26 -10.40 5.91
C ALA A 130 -11.85 -10.46 7.39
N ILE A 131 -11.73 -9.31 8.06
CA ILE A 131 -11.50 -9.25 9.52
C ILE A 131 -12.65 -9.92 10.28
N ALA A 132 -13.91 -9.67 9.89
CA ALA A 132 -15.06 -10.25 10.57
C ALA A 132 -15.01 -11.80 10.52
N SER A 133 -14.62 -12.37 9.39
CA SER A 133 -14.40 -13.81 9.23
C SER A 133 -13.33 -14.36 10.19
N LEU A 134 -12.14 -13.74 10.22
CA LEU A 134 -11.07 -14.21 11.12
C LEU A 134 -11.39 -14.00 12.61
N ARG A 135 -12.18 -12.98 12.93
CA ARG A 135 -12.69 -12.76 14.30
C ARG A 135 -13.64 -13.87 14.73
N ALA A 136 -14.55 -14.29 13.84
CA ALA A 136 -15.46 -15.41 14.11
C ALA A 136 -14.69 -16.72 14.38
N ALA A 137 -13.55 -16.91 13.72
CA ALA A 137 -12.64 -18.03 13.95
C ALA A 137 -11.70 -17.87 15.16
N ASN A 138 -11.80 -16.76 15.92
CA ASN A 138 -11.02 -16.50 17.14
C ASN A 138 -9.49 -16.61 16.96
N VAL A 139 -8.98 -16.12 15.81
CA VAL A 139 -7.53 -16.13 15.52
C VAL A 139 -6.77 -15.29 16.56
N LYS A 140 -5.87 -15.94 17.30
CA LYS A 140 -5.14 -15.32 18.41
C LYS A 140 -4.00 -14.43 17.91
N GLY A 141 -3.91 -13.24 18.53
CA GLY A 141 -2.89 -12.26 18.21
C GLY A 141 -3.08 -11.59 16.86
N LEU A 142 -4.25 -11.74 16.23
CA LEU A 142 -4.49 -11.17 14.91
C LEU A 142 -4.24 -9.66 14.89
N VAL A 143 -3.31 -9.23 14.05
CA VAL A 143 -3.13 -7.83 13.66
C VAL A 143 -3.19 -7.78 12.15
N TRP A 144 -4.24 -7.18 11.59
CA TRP A 144 -4.37 -6.99 10.15
C TRP A 144 -4.34 -5.49 9.88
N THR A 145 -3.43 -5.05 9.02
CA THR A 145 -3.37 -3.66 8.54
C THR A 145 -3.54 -3.60 7.03
N LEU A 146 -4.46 -2.74 6.58
CA LEU A 146 -4.62 -2.28 5.21
C LEU A 146 -3.84 -0.97 5.05
N PHE A 147 -2.91 -0.93 4.10
CA PHE A 147 -2.19 0.28 3.71
C PHE A 147 -2.65 0.73 2.33
N LEU A 148 -2.97 2.02 2.22
CA LEU A 148 -3.15 2.70 0.94
C LEU A 148 -1.95 3.62 0.74
N GLN A 149 -1.17 3.36 -0.31
CA GLN A 149 0.01 4.13 -0.67
C GLN A 149 -0.15 4.68 -2.09
N PRO A 150 0.04 5.98 -2.31
CA PRO A 150 -0.07 6.56 -3.63
C PRO A 150 1.13 6.17 -4.49
N LEU A 151 0.89 6.09 -5.79
CA LEU A 151 1.89 6.00 -6.83
C LEU A 151 1.49 6.98 -7.93
N LEU A 152 2.13 8.14 -7.96
CA LEU A 152 1.76 9.23 -8.86
C LEU A 152 2.50 9.12 -10.21
N PRO A 153 1.86 9.55 -11.32
CA PRO A 153 2.49 9.64 -12.64
C PRO A 153 3.87 10.32 -12.62
N ASP A 154 3.99 11.46 -11.95
CA ASP A 154 5.25 12.21 -11.86
C ASP A 154 6.33 11.49 -11.06
N TRP A 155 5.98 10.52 -10.21
CA TRP A 155 6.96 9.76 -9.46
C TRP A 155 7.49 8.58 -10.28
N VAL A 156 6.62 7.90 -11.01
CA VAL A 156 7.01 6.74 -11.82
C VAL A 156 7.83 7.14 -13.04
N ARG A 157 7.66 8.38 -13.53
CA ARG A 157 8.45 8.97 -14.61
C ARG A 157 9.79 9.59 -14.17
N LYS A 158 10.06 9.68 -12.86
CA LYS A 158 11.34 10.21 -12.36
C LYS A 158 12.42 9.14 -12.42
N GLY A 159 13.62 9.56 -12.82
CA GLY A 159 14.79 8.70 -12.91
C GLY A 159 14.96 8.07 -14.29
N ASP A 160 15.83 7.06 -14.37
CA ASP A 160 16.11 6.34 -15.61
C ASP A 160 15.00 5.34 -15.94
N ALA A 161 14.98 4.91 -17.21
CA ALA A 161 14.08 3.87 -17.68
C ALA A 161 14.24 2.58 -16.84
N ASN A 162 13.11 2.02 -16.42
CA ASN A 162 13.05 0.82 -15.59
C ASN A 162 11.97 -0.16 -16.10
N PRO A 163 12.08 -1.46 -15.81
CA PRO A 163 11.19 -2.47 -16.38
C PRO A 163 9.87 -2.62 -15.61
N LEU A 164 9.44 -1.64 -14.81
CA LEU A 164 8.25 -1.79 -13.96
C LEU A 164 6.92 -1.69 -14.74
N GLY A 165 6.95 -1.25 -16.00
CA GLY A 165 5.76 -1.10 -16.84
C GLY A 165 4.83 0.04 -16.41
N LEU A 166 5.38 1.09 -15.79
CA LEU A 166 4.63 2.20 -15.22
C LEU A 166 4.81 3.53 -15.96
N HIS A 167 5.58 3.56 -17.04
CA HIS A 167 5.94 4.81 -17.74
C HIS A 167 4.73 5.48 -18.41
N ASP A 168 3.74 4.69 -18.83
CA ASP A 168 2.54 5.15 -19.53
C ASP A 168 1.35 5.40 -18.59
N VAL A 169 1.61 5.54 -17.28
CA VAL A 169 0.58 5.82 -16.29
C VAL A 169 0.33 7.33 -16.23
N ASP A 170 -0.88 7.75 -16.62
CA ASP A 170 -1.30 9.15 -16.64
C ASP A 170 -2.20 9.56 -15.47
N GLU A 171 -2.67 8.59 -14.69
CA GLU A 171 -3.54 8.84 -13.53
C GLU A 171 -2.93 8.29 -12.23
N PRO A 172 -3.27 8.84 -11.07
CA PRO A 172 -2.81 8.31 -9.79
C PRO A 172 -3.22 6.85 -9.56
N LEU A 173 -2.22 6.01 -9.27
CA LEU A 173 -2.43 4.65 -8.79
C LEU A 173 -2.35 4.59 -7.27
N VAL A 174 -2.94 3.53 -6.71
CA VAL A 174 -2.97 3.24 -5.28
C VAL A 174 -2.48 1.81 -5.09
N LEU A 175 -1.34 1.67 -4.41
CA LEU A 175 -0.88 0.38 -3.91
C LEU A 175 -1.68 0.04 -2.65
N VAL A 176 -2.47 -1.02 -2.76
CA VAL A 176 -3.24 -1.61 -1.66
C VAL A 176 -2.40 -2.74 -1.08
N ASN A 177 -1.93 -2.59 0.15
CA ASN A 177 -1.08 -3.61 0.79
C ASN A 177 -1.74 -4.12 2.07
N PHE A 178 -1.63 -5.43 2.28
CA PHE A 178 -1.96 -6.08 3.54
C PHE A 178 -0.69 -6.50 4.26
N THR A 179 -0.70 -6.29 5.58
CA THR A 179 0.20 -6.97 6.52
C THR A 179 -0.67 -7.64 7.56
N VAL A 180 -0.56 -8.96 7.66
CA VAL A 180 -1.36 -9.76 8.60
C VAL A 180 -0.42 -10.55 9.48
N ASN A 181 -0.57 -10.40 10.80
CA ASN A 181 0.20 -11.11 11.81
C ASN A 181 -0.72 -11.95 12.70
N TRP A 182 -0.28 -13.15 13.10
CA TRP A 182 -1.01 -14.01 14.03
C TRP A 182 -0.04 -14.89 14.84
N ASP A 183 -0.53 -15.54 15.89
CA ASP A 183 0.34 -16.23 16.85
C ASP A 183 0.40 -17.76 16.62
N LYS A 184 -0.69 -18.38 16.17
CA LYS A 184 -0.85 -19.84 16.20
C LYS A 184 -0.69 -20.49 14.81
N PRO A 185 0.18 -21.52 14.65
CA PRO A 185 0.32 -22.25 13.39
C PRO A 185 -0.99 -22.87 12.89
N ALA A 186 -1.87 -23.28 13.81
CA ALA A 186 -3.16 -23.85 13.47
C ALA A 186 -4.08 -22.91 12.66
N ASN A 187 -3.76 -21.61 12.60
CA ASN A 187 -4.50 -20.63 11.81
C ASN A 187 -3.79 -20.24 10.50
N ASP A 188 -2.63 -20.82 10.17
CA ASP A 188 -1.83 -20.42 9.01
C ASP A 188 -2.63 -20.47 7.70
N GLU A 189 -3.23 -21.62 7.39
CA GLU A 189 -4.00 -21.81 6.15
C GLU A 189 -5.21 -20.89 6.08
N LEU A 190 -5.93 -20.75 7.20
CA LEU A 190 -7.10 -19.87 7.28
C LEU A 190 -6.72 -18.42 6.99
N VAL A 191 -5.68 -17.89 7.67
CA VAL A 191 -5.25 -16.50 7.51
C VAL A 191 -4.73 -16.26 6.10
N GLN A 192 -3.92 -17.16 5.55
CA GLN A 192 -3.40 -17.04 4.19
C GLN A 192 -4.52 -17.08 3.15
N THR A 193 -5.46 -18.00 3.29
CA THR A 193 -6.61 -18.13 2.37
C THR A 193 -7.52 -16.91 2.46
N THR A 194 -7.86 -16.44 3.67
CA THR A 194 -8.67 -15.22 3.82
C THR A 194 -7.96 -13.99 3.26
N THR A 195 -6.64 -13.87 3.43
CA THR A 195 -5.86 -12.77 2.85
C THR A 195 -5.89 -12.81 1.32
N ARG A 196 -5.71 -14.01 0.73
CA ARG A 196 -5.79 -14.23 -0.70
C ARG A 196 -7.17 -13.87 -1.24
N CYS A 197 -8.24 -14.41 -0.67
CA CYS A 197 -9.60 -14.11 -1.11
C CYS A 197 -9.94 -12.62 -0.99
N ALA A 198 -9.45 -11.92 0.03
CA ALA A 198 -9.63 -10.49 0.15
C ALA A 198 -8.95 -9.70 -0.98
N ILE A 199 -7.72 -10.09 -1.36
CA ILE A 199 -7.03 -9.46 -2.51
C ILE A 199 -7.75 -9.76 -3.83
N GLU A 200 -8.11 -11.01 -4.07
CA GLU A 200 -8.82 -11.43 -5.29
C GLU A 200 -10.17 -10.71 -5.41
N GLU A 201 -10.87 -10.50 -4.30
CA GLU A 201 -12.12 -9.75 -4.27
C GLU A 201 -11.92 -8.24 -4.53
N ILE A 202 -10.86 -7.64 -3.99
CA ILE A 202 -10.49 -6.26 -4.32
C ILE A 202 -10.18 -6.13 -5.81
N GLU A 203 -9.42 -7.07 -6.38
CA GLU A 203 -9.09 -7.11 -7.80
C GLU A 203 -10.34 -7.26 -8.67
N ARG A 204 -11.29 -8.12 -8.27
CA ARG A 204 -12.58 -8.30 -8.95
C ARG A 204 -13.38 -6.99 -8.95
N VAL A 205 -13.57 -6.36 -7.80
CA VAL A 205 -14.34 -5.10 -7.70
C VAL A 205 -13.64 -3.97 -8.46
N ALA A 206 -12.32 -3.87 -8.38
CA ALA A 206 -11.56 -2.88 -9.13
C ALA A 206 -11.73 -3.09 -10.64
N MET A 207 -11.72 -4.35 -11.12
CA MET A 207 -11.98 -4.66 -12.53
C MET A 207 -13.39 -4.25 -12.95
N GLU A 208 -14.41 -4.53 -12.14
CA GLU A 208 -15.80 -4.14 -12.40
C GLU A 208 -15.99 -2.62 -12.48
N ASN A 209 -15.24 -1.87 -11.68
CA ASN A 209 -15.25 -0.41 -11.71
C ASN A 209 -14.33 0.20 -12.80
N GLY A 210 -13.62 -0.62 -13.59
CA GLY A 210 -12.60 -0.13 -14.54
C GLY A 210 -11.36 0.48 -13.86
N ALA A 211 -11.19 0.21 -12.56
CA ALA A 211 -10.15 0.72 -11.68
C ALA A 211 -9.01 -0.29 -11.42
N GLY A 212 -9.02 -1.47 -12.02
CA GLY A 212 -7.95 -2.46 -11.87
C GLY A 212 -6.66 -2.05 -12.58
N HIS A 213 -5.50 -2.35 -11.99
CA HIS A 213 -4.20 -2.19 -12.64
C HIS A 213 -3.35 -3.47 -12.47
N PRO A 214 -2.60 -3.93 -13.49
CA PRO A 214 -1.87 -5.21 -13.42
C PRO A 214 -0.61 -5.17 -12.55
N TYR A 215 0.01 -4.00 -12.36
CA TYR A 215 1.22 -3.84 -11.54
C TYR A 215 1.05 -4.40 -10.12
N ARG A 216 2.08 -5.07 -9.59
CA ARG A 216 2.12 -5.56 -8.21
C ARG A 216 3.46 -5.17 -7.60
N TYR A 217 3.42 -4.65 -6.37
CA TYR A 217 4.62 -4.16 -5.71
C TYR A 217 5.49 -5.30 -5.18
N LEU A 218 6.69 -5.45 -5.75
CA LEU A 218 7.60 -6.58 -5.50
C LEU A 218 8.03 -6.74 -4.03
N ASN A 219 7.97 -5.71 -3.20
CA ASN A 219 8.43 -5.83 -1.82
C ASN A 219 7.40 -6.50 -0.88
N TYR A 220 6.11 -6.53 -1.26
CA TYR A 220 5.02 -7.00 -0.40
C TYR A 220 4.09 -8.02 -1.09
N PHE A 221 4.55 -8.66 -2.16
CA PHE A 221 3.78 -9.71 -2.81
C PHE A 221 3.77 -10.98 -1.96
N ALA A 222 2.63 -11.67 -2.01
CA ALA A 222 2.48 -12.95 -1.34
C ALA A 222 3.04 -14.10 -2.19
N ALA A 223 3.26 -15.26 -1.59
CA ALA A 223 3.83 -16.42 -2.28
C ALA A 223 3.00 -16.92 -3.49
N TRP A 224 1.69 -16.66 -3.54
CA TRP A 224 0.83 -17.01 -4.67
C TRP A 224 0.82 -15.95 -5.79
N GLN A 225 1.34 -14.76 -5.51
CA GLN A 225 1.30 -13.64 -6.44
C GLN A 225 2.49 -13.69 -7.40
N ARG A 226 2.26 -13.22 -8.62
CA ARG A 226 3.24 -13.23 -9.71
C ARG A 226 3.53 -11.80 -10.14
N PRO A 227 4.38 -11.07 -9.42
CA PRO A 227 4.46 -9.62 -9.56
C PRO A 227 4.94 -9.16 -10.93
N PHE A 228 5.83 -9.92 -11.55
CA PHE A 228 6.42 -9.58 -12.84
C PHE A 228 5.46 -9.75 -14.02
N GLU A 229 4.41 -10.55 -13.90
CA GLU A 229 3.37 -10.63 -14.93
C GLU A 229 2.65 -9.27 -15.11
N GLY A 230 2.69 -8.43 -14.07
CA GLY A 230 2.15 -7.08 -14.10
C GLY A 230 3.05 -6.01 -14.72
N TYR A 231 4.27 -6.36 -15.17
CA TYR A 231 5.24 -5.39 -15.70
C TYR A 231 5.11 -5.17 -17.22
N GLY A 232 4.26 -5.97 -17.89
CA GLY A 232 4.14 -6.00 -19.34
C GLY A 232 5.03 -7.06 -19.98
N GLU A 233 4.61 -7.56 -21.14
CA GLU A 233 5.23 -8.71 -21.80
C GLU A 233 6.69 -8.44 -22.21
N GLU A 234 6.98 -7.25 -22.74
CA GLU A 234 8.32 -6.88 -23.18
C GLU A 234 9.30 -6.76 -22.01
N ASN A 235 8.90 -6.04 -20.96
CA ASN A 235 9.68 -5.93 -19.73
C ASN A 235 9.88 -7.30 -19.08
N TRP A 236 8.84 -8.15 -19.15
CA TRP A 236 8.94 -9.49 -18.61
C TRP A 236 9.97 -10.33 -19.37
N LYS A 237 9.92 -10.30 -20.70
CA LYS A 237 10.89 -10.96 -21.57
C LYS A 237 12.31 -10.46 -21.28
N PHE A 238 12.50 -9.14 -21.20
CA PHE A 238 13.79 -8.54 -20.86
C PHE A 238 14.34 -9.06 -19.52
N LEU A 239 13.52 -9.12 -18.47
CA LEU A 239 13.96 -9.65 -17.16
C LEU A 239 14.33 -11.14 -17.22
N ARG A 240 13.68 -11.94 -18.07
CA ARG A 240 14.06 -13.33 -18.32
C ARG A 240 15.40 -13.44 -19.03
N GLU A 241 15.62 -12.66 -20.08
CA GLU A 241 16.90 -12.62 -20.82
C GLU A 241 18.07 -12.19 -19.93
N VAL A 242 17.86 -11.18 -19.06
CA VAL A 242 18.86 -10.74 -18.08
C VAL A 242 19.19 -11.85 -17.10
N ARG A 243 18.17 -12.56 -16.57
CA ARG A 243 18.40 -13.70 -15.69
C ARG A 243 19.18 -14.81 -16.39
N GLU A 244 18.78 -15.16 -17.62
CA GLU A 244 19.48 -16.19 -18.40
C GLU A 244 20.94 -15.81 -18.64
N LYS A 245 21.25 -14.53 -18.90
CA LYS A 245 22.64 -14.10 -19.12
C LYS A 245 23.52 -14.10 -17.86
N TYR A 246 22.94 -13.85 -16.69
CA TYR A 246 23.72 -13.57 -15.47
C TYR A 246 23.49 -14.54 -14.31
N ASP A 247 22.48 -15.42 -14.37
CA ASP A 247 22.13 -16.42 -13.35
C ASP A 247 21.76 -17.79 -13.98
N GLU A 248 22.61 -18.27 -14.91
CA GLU A 248 22.45 -19.57 -15.62
C GLU A 248 22.37 -20.77 -14.67
N GLY A 249 22.82 -20.64 -13.41
CA GLY A 249 22.78 -21.68 -12.37
C GLY A 249 21.59 -21.64 -11.42
N VAL A 250 20.69 -20.64 -11.54
CA VAL A 250 19.57 -20.42 -10.59
C VAL A 250 20.04 -20.30 -9.14
N CYS A 251 21.22 -19.70 -8.94
CA CYS A 251 21.79 -19.50 -7.61
C CYS A 251 20.89 -18.56 -6.76
N LEU A 252 20.12 -17.69 -7.42
CA LEU A 252 19.20 -16.74 -6.79
C LEU A 252 17.74 -17.23 -6.72
N GLY A 253 17.44 -18.50 -7.02
CA GLY A 253 16.05 -18.99 -7.12
C GLY A 253 15.29 -19.27 -5.79
N GLY A 254 15.92 -19.02 -4.64
CA GLY A 254 15.42 -19.44 -3.32
C GLY A 254 14.96 -18.29 -2.43
N GLY A 255 13.64 -18.07 -2.35
CA GLY A 255 12.97 -17.41 -1.22
C GLY A 255 13.21 -15.91 -1.04
N VAL A 256 12.19 -15.10 -1.34
CA VAL A 256 11.91 -13.73 -0.83
C VAL A 256 12.99 -12.64 -1.02
N GLY A 257 14.21 -12.96 -1.43
CA GLY A 257 15.25 -11.98 -1.78
C GLY A 257 15.55 -12.06 -3.27
N VAL A 258 14.99 -11.16 -4.07
CA VAL A 258 15.27 -11.01 -5.52
C VAL A 258 15.26 -12.34 -6.29
N GLY A 259 14.47 -13.30 -5.80
CA GLY A 259 14.32 -14.60 -6.40
C GLY A 259 13.31 -14.48 -7.52
N LEU A 260 13.83 -14.19 -8.71
CA LEU A 260 13.13 -14.20 -9.99
C LEU A 260 12.57 -15.60 -10.29
N ARG A 261 11.56 -16.04 -9.52
CA ARG A 261 10.82 -17.28 -9.78
C ARG A 261 9.91 -17.06 -10.98
N PHE A 262 10.49 -17.31 -12.14
CA PHE A 262 9.80 -17.36 -13.42
C PHE A 262 9.39 -18.81 -13.63
N ARG A 263 8.24 -19.21 -13.09
CA ARG A 263 7.65 -20.54 -13.36
C ARG A 263 6.27 -20.39 -13.93
#